data_AF-A0A0D0IZ58-F1
#
_entry.id   AF-A0A0D0IZ58-F1
#
_cell.length_a   1.000
_cell.length_b   1.000
_cell.length_c   1.000
_cell.angle_alpha   90.00
_cell.angle_beta   90.00
_cell.angle_gamma   90.00
#
_symmetry.space_group_name_H-M   'P 1'
#
loop_
_entity.id
_entity.type
_entity.pdbx_description
1 polymer ?
#
loop_
_entity_poly.entity_id
_entity_poly.type
_entity_poly.pdbx_seq_one_letter_code
_entity_poly.pdbx_strand_id
1 'polypeptide(L)'
;MSDSIETYHTIVSDDSLVTAVWHNTGEGGTAPDIDCVVKFKSEDGKLHEEHRPLLRLAHPNDDYSHHEVQKIVSLDDEYGNRSYVFFLSAKVGSNEYAHDIVAFEIAGDSLRPLYNYTIK
;
A
#
# COMPACT_ATOMS: atom_id res chain seq x y z
N MET A 1 -25.46 -18.10 10.48
CA MET A 1 -24.78 -17.29 9.45
C MET A 1 -24.30 -16.06 10.17
N SER A 2 -23.04 -16.06 10.61
CA SER A 2 -22.42 -14.84 11.14
C SER A 2 -21.99 -14.06 9.91
N ASP A 3 -22.76 -13.04 9.53
CA ASP A 3 -22.26 -12.03 8.58
C ASP A 3 -21.11 -11.32 9.30
N SER A 4 -19.89 -11.82 9.11
CA SER A 4 -18.68 -11.09 9.44
C SER A 4 -18.76 -9.77 8.67
N ILE A 5 -18.89 -8.66 9.39
CA ILE A 5 -18.89 -7.33 8.80
C ILE A 5 -17.51 -7.13 8.19
N GLU A 6 -17.38 -7.37 6.89
CA GLU A 6 -16.17 -7.04 6.14
C GLU A 6 -15.89 -5.56 6.32
N THR A 7 -14.82 -5.25 7.05
CA THR A 7 -14.41 -3.87 7.28
C THR A 7 -13.38 -3.51 6.23
N TYR A 8 -13.74 -2.59 5.34
CA TYR A 8 -12.84 -2.04 4.34
C TYR A 8 -12.13 -0.83 4.93
N HIS A 9 -10.83 -0.79 4.75
CA HIS A 9 -9.99 0.34 5.12
C HIS A 9 -9.54 1.06 3.85
N THR A 10 -9.39 2.39 3.93
CA THR A 10 -8.98 3.21 2.80
C THR A 10 -8.04 4.30 3.28
N ILE A 11 -6.90 4.44 2.59
CA ILE A 11 -5.96 5.54 2.79
C ILE A 11 -5.68 6.17 1.43
N VAL A 12 -5.65 7.50 1.42
CA VAL A 12 -5.36 8.29 0.22
C VAL A 12 -4.04 9.04 0.46
N SER A 13 -3.19 9.12 -0.57
CA SER A 13 -2.00 9.95 -0.54
C SER A 13 -2.35 11.42 -0.35
N ASP A 14 -1.40 12.19 0.17
CA ASP A 14 -1.52 13.64 0.39
C ASP A 14 -1.81 14.44 -0.89
N ASP A 15 -1.36 13.97 -2.05
CA ASP A 15 -1.67 14.53 -3.36
C ASP A 15 -2.97 13.99 -4.00
N SER A 16 -3.66 13.07 -3.33
CA SER A 16 -4.86 12.39 -3.81
C SER A 16 -4.70 11.58 -5.11
N LEU A 17 -3.45 11.30 -5.53
CA LEU A 17 -3.18 10.52 -6.74
C LEU A 17 -3.10 9.03 -6.50
N VAL A 18 -2.93 8.56 -5.26
CA VAL A 18 -2.83 7.13 -4.94
C VAL A 18 -3.79 6.83 -3.81
N THR A 19 -4.65 5.83 -4.02
CA THR A 19 -5.54 5.31 -2.97
C THR A 19 -5.18 3.85 -2.71
N ALA A 20 -5.04 3.46 -1.45
CA ALA A 20 -4.94 2.06 -1.04
C ALA A 20 -6.24 1.64 -0.35
N VAL A 21 -6.75 0.47 -0.71
CA VAL A 21 -7.92 -0.15 -0.08
C VAL A 21 -7.53 -1.56 0.34
N TRP A 22 -7.89 -1.98 1.54
CA TRP A 22 -7.68 -3.36 2.01
C TRP A 22 -8.80 -3.79 2.96
N HIS A 23 -8.90 -5.10 3.16
CA HIS A 23 -9.95 -5.72 3.95
C HIS A 23 -9.39 -6.21 5.28
N ASN A 24 -10.15 -6.01 6.35
CA ASN A 24 -9.91 -6.64 7.65
C ASN A 24 -10.94 -7.76 7.86
N THR A 25 -10.47 -8.99 7.94
CA THR A 25 -11.30 -10.20 8.11
C THR A 25 -11.79 -10.39 9.56
N GLY A 26 -11.33 -9.57 10.52
CA GLY A 26 -11.83 -9.56 11.90
C GLY A 26 -11.27 -10.66 12.80
N GLU A 27 -10.49 -11.62 12.28
CA GLU A 27 -9.81 -12.65 13.07
C GLU A 27 -8.43 -12.17 13.56
N GLY A 28 -8.39 -11.10 14.36
CA GLY A 28 -7.31 -10.82 15.33
C GLY A 28 -5.84 -10.97 14.89
N GLY A 29 -5.53 -10.90 13.59
CA GLY A 29 -4.25 -11.31 13.04
C GLY A 29 -4.34 -12.60 12.21
N THR A 30 -4.93 -12.54 11.01
CA THR A 30 -4.48 -13.29 9.83
C THR A 30 -5.26 -12.84 8.58
N ALA A 31 -4.53 -12.32 7.60
CA ALA A 31 -4.96 -11.83 6.29
C ALA A 31 -5.70 -10.47 6.29
N PRO A 32 -4.96 -9.38 6.10
CA PRO A 32 -5.11 -8.62 4.88
C PRO A 32 -4.31 -9.30 3.78
N ASP A 33 -4.98 -10.05 2.91
CA ASP A 33 -4.64 -9.84 1.51
C ASP A 33 -4.92 -8.35 1.32
N ILE A 34 -3.88 -7.52 1.34
CA ILE A 34 -4.00 -6.18 0.77
C ILE A 34 -4.19 -6.43 -0.71
N ASP A 35 -5.41 -6.79 -1.11
CA ASP A 35 -5.86 -6.73 -2.49
C ASP A 35 -6.01 -5.24 -2.76
N CYS A 36 -4.84 -4.61 -2.88
CA CYS A 36 -4.70 -3.18 -2.90
C CYS A 36 -5.28 -2.73 -4.23
N VAL A 37 -6.48 -2.19 -4.18
CA VAL A 37 -7.01 -1.46 -5.32
C VAL A 37 -6.28 -0.14 -5.35
N VAL A 38 -5.22 -0.05 -6.16
CA VAL A 38 -4.56 1.22 -6.36
C VAL A 38 -5.15 1.95 -7.53
N LYS A 39 -5.78 3.07 -7.21
CA LYS A 39 -6.28 4.02 -8.18
C LYS A 39 -5.25 5.12 -8.32
N PHE A 40 -4.76 5.33 -9.54
CA PHE A 40 -3.83 6.41 -9.80
C PHE A 40 -4.04 7.11 -11.13
N LYS A 41 -3.64 8.37 -11.17
CA LYS A 41 -3.67 9.16 -12.40
C LYS A 41 -2.29 9.10 -13.04
N SER A 42 -2.20 8.55 -14.26
CA SER A 42 -0.95 8.57 -15.03
C SER A 42 -0.62 9.99 -15.52
N GLU A 43 0.58 10.15 -16.08
CA GLU A 43 1.07 11.44 -16.61
C GLU A 43 0.13 12.04 -17.68
N ASP A 44 -0.56 11.21 -18.46
CA ASP A 44 -1.51 11.66 -19.48
C ASP A 44 -2.88 12.08 -18.91
N GLY A 45 -3.05 11.92 -17.60
CA GLY A 45 -4.23 12.29 -16.87
C GLY A 45 -5.33 11.22 -16.79
N LYS A 46 -5.09 10.01 -17.30
CA LYS A 46 -6.05 8.89 -17.18
C LYS A 46 -6.00 8.25 -15.79
N LEU A 47 -7.18 7.90 -15.29
CA LEU A 47 -7.32 7.10 -14.08
C LEU A 47 -7.11 5.63 -14.42
N HIS A 48 -6.16 5.01 -13.73
CA HIS A 48 -5.86 3.58 -13.78
C HIS A 48 -6.24 2.95 -12.45
N GLU A 49 -6.67 1.70 -12.51
CA GLU A 49 -7.02 0.89 -11.36
C GLU A 49 -6.28 -0.44 -11.47
N GLU A 50 -5.43 -0.72 -10.50
CA GLU A 50 -4.71 -1.98 -10.40
C GLU A 50 -5.21 -2.77 -9.20
N HIS A 51 -5.62 -4.02 -9.43
CA HIS A 51 -5.98 -4.99 -8.39
C HIS A 51 -4.85 -5.99 -8.26
N ARG A 52 -3.92 -5.75 -7.34
CA ARG A 52 -2.82 -6.69 -7.07
C ARG A 52 -2.27 -6.51 -5.66
N PRO A 53 -1.67 -7.56 -5.07
CA PRO A 53 -1.01 -7.47 -3.78
C PRO A 53 0.24 -6.57 -3.88
N LEU A 54 0.04 -5.26 -3.71
CA LEU A 54 1.05 -4.23 -3.94
C LEU A 54 2.35 -4.52 -3.19
N LEU A 55 2.24 -4.98 -1.94
CA LEU A 55 3.41 -5.29 -1.10
C LEU A 55 4.23 -6.47 -1.61
N ARG A 56 3.57 -7.47 -2.24
CA ARG A 56 4.28 -8.58 -2.90
C ARG A 56 5.01 -8.13 -4.17
N LEU A 57 4.72 -6.96 -4.73
CA LEU A 57 5.55 -6.41 -5.81
C LEU A 57 6.90 -5.93 -5.29
N ALA A 58 6.91 -5.29 -4.12
CA ALA A 58 8.13 -4.78 -3.51
C ALA A 58 8.99 -5.93 -2.95
N HIS A 59 8.37 -6.85 -2.21
CA HIS A 59 9.06 -8.03 -1.66
C HIS A 59 8.24 -9.29 -1.93
N PRO A 60 8.46 -9.98 -3.07
CA PRO A 60 7.66 -11.13 -3.49
C PRO A 60 7.67 -12.32 -2.53
N ASN A 61 8.69 -12.40 -1.68
CA ASN A 61 8.90 -13.52 -0.75
C ASN A 61 8.45 -13.20 0.68
N ASP A 62 8.06 -11.95 0.96
CA ASP A 62 7.75 -11.51 2.32
C ASP A 62 6.27 -11.66 2.61
N ASP A 63 5.97 -12.02 3.86
CA ASP A 63 4.60 -12.19 4.33
C ASP A 63 4.03 -10.87 4.85
N TYR A 64 3.23 -10.22 4.00
CA TYR A 64 2.53 -8.99 4.33
C TYR A 64 1.11 -9.19 4.85
N SER A 65 0.69 -10.43 5.10
CA SER A 65 -0.70 -10.79 5.42
C SER A 65 -1.20 -10.23 6.76
N HIS A 66 -0.41 -9.45 7.49
CA HIS A 66 -0.76 -8.81 8.76
C HIS A 66 -0.51 -7.30 8.76
N HIS A 67 -0.11 -6.73 7.63
CA HIS A 67 0.23 -5.31 7.54
C HIS A 67 -0.99 -4.48 7.16
N GLU A 68 -1.13 -3.35 7.82
CA GLU A 68 -2.09 -2.29 7.52
C GLU A 68 -1.34 -1.08 6.96
N VAL A 69 -1.92 -0.40 5.97
CA VAL A 69 -1.39 0.88 5.49
C VAL A 69 -1.80 1.98 6.47
N GLN A 70 -0.83 2.63 7.11
CA GLN A 70 -1.07 3.73 8.03
C GLN A 70 -1.12 5.08 7.32
N LYS A 71 -0.26 5.25 6.32
CA LYS A 71 -0.09 6.52 5.60
C LYS A 71 0.52 6.27 4.23
N ILE A 72 0.12 7.09 3.27
CA ILE A 72 0.79 7.21 1.97
C ILE A 72 1.27 8.66 1.83
N VAL A 73 2.55 8.84 1.54
CA VAL A 73 3.15 10.17 1.32
C VAL A 73 3.65 10.23 -0.11
N SER A 74 3.27 11.28 -0.84
CA SER A 74 3.88 11.60 -2.12
C SER A 74 5.15 12.42 -1.91
N LEU A 75 6.21 12.07 -2.63
CA LEU A 75 7.49 12.74 -2.61
C LEU A 75 7.88 13.10 -4.04
N ASP A 76 8.07 14.39 -4.27
CA ASP A 76 8.64 14.87 -5.53
C ASP A 76 10.13 14.51 -5.57
N ASP A 77 10.53 13.78 -6.60
CA ASP A 77 11.94 13.58 -6.92
C ASP A 77 12.38 14.76 -7.81
N GLU A 78 13.42 15.48 -7.38
CA GLU A 78 13.98 16.61 -8.13
C GLU A 78 14.47 16.23 -9.54
N TYR A 79 14.68 14.93 -9.80
CA TYR A 79 15.24 14.42 -11.06
C TYR A 79 14.45 13.23 -11.65
N GLY A 80 13.28 12.90 -11.11
CA GLY A 80 12.59 11.64 -11.43
C GLY A 80 11.07 11.68 -11.29
N ASN A 81 10.46 10.51 -11.38
CA ASN A 81 9.02 10.36 -11.16
C ASN A 81 8.69 10.58 -9.69
N ARG A 82 7.49 11.11 -9.44
CA ARG A 82 6.95 11.20 -8.09
C ARG A 82 6.91 9.81 -7.45
N SER A 83 7.47 9.74 -6.25
CA SER A 83 7.49 8.52 -5.44
C SER A 83 6.35 8.53 -4.42
N TYR A 84 5.81 7.36 -4.12
CA TYR A 84 4.75 7.13 -3.16
C TYR A 84 5.25 6.19 -2.09
N VAL A 85 5.38 6.69 -0.86
CA VAL A 85 5.89 5.94 0.29
C VAL A 85 4.73 5.48 1.15
N PHE A 86 4.61 4.16 1.31
CA PHE A 86 3.58 3.51 2.12
C PHE A 86 4.20 3.15 3.47
N PHE A 87 3.64 3.70 4.54
CA PHE A 87 3.99 3.34 5.91
C PHE A 87 3.07 2.21 6.37
N LEU A 88 3.67 1.11 6.78
CA LEU A 88 2.95 -0.10 7.17
C LEU A 88 3.08 -0.35 8.67
N SER A 89 2.07 -0.99 9.24
CA SER A 89 2.13 -1.53 10.60
C SER A 89 1.51 -2.91 10.66
N ALA A 90 2.16 -3.84 11.34
CA ALA A 90 1.60 -5.16 11.65
C ALA A 90 1.57 -5.38 13.16
N LYS A 91 0.46 -5.87 13.70
CA LYS A 91 0.38 -6.24 15.11
C LYS A 91 1.13 -7.57 15.33
N VAL A 92 2.18 -7.56 16.13
CA VAL A 92 3.05 -8.73 16.40
C VAL A 92 2.97 -9.24 17.85
N GLY A 93 2.26 -8.53 18.71
CA GLY A 93 2.00 -8.92 20.10
C GLY A 93 0.78 -8.21 20.68
N SER A 94 0.49 -8.43 21.97
CA SER A 94 -0.72 -7.87 22.60
C SER A 94 -0.80 -6.33 22.48
N ASN A 95 0.35 -5.65 22.55
CA ASN A 95 0.51 -4.19 22.38
C ASN A 95 1.77 -3.84 21.55
N GLU A 96 2.29 -4.78 20.75
CA GLU A 96 3.51 -4.58 19.97
C GLU A 96 3.18 -4.53 18.48
N TYR A 97 3.80 -3.58 17.79
CA TYR A 97 3.63 -3.35 16.36
C TYR A 97 4.98 -3.34 15.66
N ALA A 98 5.10 -4.12 14.59
CA ALA A 98 6.18 -4.01 13.63
C ALA A 98 5.83 -2.92 12.61
N HIS A 99 6.85 -2.21 12.13
CA HIS A 99 6.71 -1.17 11.14
C HIS A 99 7.57 -1.50 9.94
N ASP A 100 7.02 -1.28 8.75
CA ASP A 100 7.73 -1.46 7.49
C ASP A 100 7.39 -0.31 6.53
N ILE A 101 8.24 -0.12 5.52
CA ILE A 101 8.09 0.94 4.53
C ILE A 101 8.39 0.37 3.15
N VAL A 102 7.45 0.60 2.23
CA VAL A 102 7.66 0.31 0.81
C VAL A 102 7.41 1.56 -0.01
N ALA A 103 8.12 1.69 -1.13
CA ALA A 103 8.01 2.84 -2.00
C ALA A 103 7.75 2.41 -3.44
N PHE A 104 6.93 3.20 -4.14
CA PHE A 104 6.56 2.97 -5.53
C PHE A 104 6.69 4.26 -6.34
N GLU A 105 6.89 4.14 -7.64
CA GLU A 105 6.67 5.22 -8.61
C GLU A 105 5.50 4.87 -9.53
N ILE A 106 4.83 5.88 -10.08
CA ILE A 106 3.96 5.69 -11.23
C ILE A 106 4.85 5.82 -12.47
N ALA A 107 4.99 4.74 -13.25
CA ALA A 107 5.76 4.72 -14.49
C ALA A 107 4.86 4.32 -15.65
N GLY A 108 4.42 5.32 -16.42
CA GLY A 108 3.40 5.16 -17.45
C GLY A 108 2.06 4.79 -16.82
N ASP A 109 1.54 3.61 -17.19
CA ASP A 109 0.25 3.10 -16.74
C ASP A 109 0.39 2.05 -15.63
N SER A 110 1.50 2.06 -14.87
CA SER A 110 1.68 1.10 -13.78
C SER A 110 2.45 1.64 -12.58
N LEU A 111 2.10 1.13 -11.39
CA LEU A 111 2.93 1.28 -10.20
C LEU A 111 4.13 0.35 -10.25
N ARG A 112 5.32 0.87 -9.94
CA ARG A 112 6.55 0.07 -9.92
C ARG A 112 7.25 0.20 -8.57
N PRO A 113 7.64 -0.92 -7.95
CA PRO A 113 8.36 -0.90 -6.69
C PRO A 113 9.74 -0.26 -6.88
N LEU A 114 10.12 0.58 -5.93
CA LEU A 114 11.46 1.18 -5.84
C LEU A 114 12.31 0.28 -4.94
N TYR A 115 13.00 -0.69 -5.54
CA TYR A 115 13.78 -1.73 -4.82
C TYR A 115 14.96 -1.20 -3.97
N ASN A 116 15.27 0.10 -4.02
CA ASN A 116 16.40 0.72 -3.31
C ASN A 116 16.00 1.98 -2.51
N TYR A 117 14.76 2.07 -2.01
CA TYR A 117 14.37 3.22 -1.18
C TYR A 117 15.00 3.14 0.22
N THR A 118 16.25 3.58 0.33
CA THR A 118 16.88 3.82 1.64
C THR A 118 16.49 5.22 2.09
N ILE A 119 15.67 5.34 3.14
CA ILE A 119 15.43 6.63 3.80
C ILE A 119 16.78 7.10 4.35
N LYS A 120 17.30 8.21 3.83
CA LYS A 120 18.48 8.88 4.38
C LYS A 120 18.09 9.80 5.54
#